data_AF-A0A836D4A1-F1
#
_entry.id   AF-A0A836D4A1-F1
#
_cell.length_a   1.000
_cell.length_b   1.000
_cell.length_c   1.000
_cell.angle_alpha   90.00
_cell.angle_beta   90.00
_cell.angle_gamma   90.00
#
_symmetry.space_group_name_H-M   'P 1'
#
loop_
_entity.id
_entity.type
_entity.pdbx_description
1 polymer ?
#
loop_
_entity_poly.entity_id
_entity_poly.type
_entity_poly.pdbx_seq_one_letter_code
_entity_poly.pdbx_strand_id
1 'polypeptide(L)'
;MKKRDTEESMKKKENTPTALLNTFLVQGTSQTLFHLSLCVTVPFKAMWLYMVVLMGLYYLLRWYQEKQVVSHLRDKFVFITGCDSGFGNQLARQLDLRGLRVLAACLMEQGAEQLRNQTSDRLQTVILDVTKTESIVGATSV
;
A
#
# COMPACT_ATOMS: atom_id res chain seq x y z
N MET A 1 -74.71 -5.37 47.20
CA MET A 1 -73.69 -5.33 46.13
C MET A 1 -72.78 -4.12 46.32
N LYS A 2 -72.07 -4.05 47.46
CA LYS A 2 -71.25 -2.87 47.84
C LYS A 2 -70.25 -3.23 48.95
N LYS A 3 -69.56 -4.36 48.80
CA LYS A 3 -68.45 -4.78 49.68
C LYS A 3 -67.24 -5.31 48.92
N ARG A 4 -67.36 -5.52 47.60
CA ARG A 4 -66.25 -6.02 46.76
C ARG A 4 -65.33 -4.92 46.25
N ASP A 5 -65.84 -3.70 46.06
CA ASP A 5 -65.06 -2.62 45.45
C ASP A 5 -64.00 -2.01 46.41
N THR A 6 -64.21 -2.15 47.73
CA THR A 6 -63.31 -1.58 48.75
C THR A 6 -62.09 -2.47 49.02
N GLU A 7 -62.22 -3.80 48.92
CA GLU A 7 -61.09 -4.74 49.07
C GLU A 7 -60.15 -4.73 47.86
N GLU A 8 -60.68 -4.55 46.64
CA GLU A 8 -59.86 -4.41 45.43
C GLU A 8 -59.03 -3.11 45.44
N SER A 9 -59.60 -2.03 46.00
CA SER A 9 -58.94 -0.73 46.11
C SER A 9 -57.79 -0.72 47.14
N MET A 10 -57.89 -1.50 48.22
CA MET A 10 -56.77 -1.63 49.19
C MET A 10 -55.64 -2.49 48.65
N LYS A 11 -55.94 -3.60 47.95
CA LYS A 11 -54.92 -4.53 47.43
C LYS A 11 -54.06 -3.89 46.32
N LYS A 12 -54.60 -2.91 45.60
CA LYS A 12 -53.87 -2.18 44.56
C LYS A 12 -52.80 -1.22 45.12
N LYS A 13 -52.97 -0.73 46.36
CA LYS A 13 -52.07 0.25 47.00
C LYS A 13 -50.82 -0.40 47.62
N GLU A 14 -50.91 -1.67 48.01
CA GLU A 14 -49.81 -2.42 48.65
C GLU A 14 -48.88 -3.11 47.62
N ASN A 15 -49.39 -3.44 46.43
CA ASN A 15 -48.63 -4.10 45.36
C ASN A 15 -47.92 -3.15 44.36
N THR A 16 -48.12 -1.83 44.47
CA THR A 16 -47.49 -0.84 43.57
C THR A 16 -46.01 -0.55 43.86
N PRO A 17 -45.53 -0.44 45.11
CA PRO A 17 -44.13 -0.05 45.37
C PRO A 17 -43.13 -1.18 45.05
N THR A 18 -43.54 -2.45 45.19
CA THR A 18 -42.69 -3.62 44.91
C THR A 18 -42.50 -3.83 43.40
N ALA A 19 -43.52 -3.58 42.58
CA ALA A 19 -43.42 -3.64 41.12
C ALA A 19 -42.46 -2.58 40.57
N LEU A 20 -42.53 -1.34 41.09
CA LEU A 20 -41.64 -0.25 40.68
C LEU A 20 -40.18 -0.50 41.09
N LEU A 21 -39.96 -1.01 42.31
CA LEU A 21 -38.62 -1.41 42.77
C LEU A 21 -38.02 -2.51 41.90
N ASN A 22 -38.80 -3.54 41.53
CA ASN A 22 -38.33 -4.61 40.66
C ASN A 22 -37.98 -4.09 39.25
N THR A 23 -38.79 -3.20 38.66
CA THR A 23 -38.46 -2.59 37.37
C THR A 23 -37.22 -1.70 37.43
N PHE A 24 -37.02 -0.94 38.51
CA PHE A 24 -35.81 -0.12 38.70
C PHE A 24 -34.56 -0.97 38.90
N LEU A 25 -34.64 -2.07 39.65
CA LEU A 25 -33.53 -3.01 39.84
C LEU A 25 -33.19 -3.74 38.53
N VAL A 26 -34.19 -4.13 37.73
CA VAL A 26 -33.98 -4.74 36.40
C VAL A 26 -33.41 -3.74 35.39
N GLN A 27 -33.85 -2.47 35.39
CA GLN A 27 -33.26 -1.43 34.55
C GLN A 27 -31.82 -1.08 34.96
N GLY A 28 -31.53 -1.01 36.27
CA GLY A 28 -30.19 -0.74 36.79
C GLY A 28 -29.19 -1.87 36.51
N THR A 29 -29.63 -3.13 36.61
CA THR A 29 -28.80 -4.31 36.26
C THR A 29 -28.53 -4.40 34.76
N SER A 30 -29.51 -4.06 33.92
CA SER A 30 -29.30 -4.01 32.47
C SER A 30 -28.30 -2.92 32.07
N GLN A 31 -28.45 -1.68 32.57
CA GLN A 31 -27.52 -0.57 32.27
C GLN A 31 -26.09 -0.84 32.74
N THR A 32 -25.90 -1.46 33.91
CA THR A 32 -24.56 -1.81 34.42
C THR A 32 -23.90 -2.95 33.65
N LEU A 33 -24.68 -3.95 33.22
CA LEU A 33 -24.19 -5.03 32.34
C LEU A 33 -23.80 -4.50 30.95
N PHE A 34 -24.55 -3.56 30.38
CA PHE A 34 -24.21 -2.91 29.10
C PHE A 34 -22.91 -2.09 29.20
N HIS A 35 -22.72 -1.33 30.28
CA HIS A 35 -21.48 -0.56 30.51
C HIS A 35 -20.27 -1.46 30.75
N LEU A 36 -20.42 -2.58 31.48
CA LEU A 36 -19.35 -3.55 31.69
C LEU A 36 -18.95 -4.26 30.40
N SER A 37 -19.94 -4.61 29.55
CA SER A 37 -19.70 -5.20 28.23
C SER A 37 -19.00 -4.23 27.26
N LEU A 38 -19.38 -2.95 27.26
CA LEU A 38 -18.66 -1.93 26.49
C LEU A 38 -17.23 -1.72 27.03
N CYS A 39 -17.05 -1.65 28.35
CA CYS A 39 -15.74 -1.37 28.96
C CYS A 39 -14.68 -2.43 28.62
N VAL A 40 -15.09 -3.69 28.44
CA VAL A 40 -14.17 -4.79 28.09
C VAL A 40 -14.01 -4.95 26.57
N THR A 41 -15.04 -4.64 25.77
CA THR A 41 -14.97 -4.79 24.29
C THR A 41 -14.37 -3.61 23.56
N VAL A 42 -14.46 -2.39 24.10
CA VAL A 42 -13.88 -1.17 23.52
C VAL A 42 -12.34 -1.24 23.42
N PRO A 43 -11.57 -1.64 24.45
CA PRO A 43 -10.10 -1.73 24.32
C PRO A 43 -9.68 -2.84 23.35
N PHE A 44 -10.42 -3.95 23.30
CA PHE A 44 -10.14 -5.05 22.37
C PHE A 44 -10.39 -4.64 20.91
N LYS A 45 -11.49 -3.92 20.64
CA LYS A 45 -11.79 -3.35 19.31
C LYS A 45 -10.77 -2.29 18.91
N ALA A 46 -10.38 -1.41 19.83
CA ALA A 46 -9.37 -0.39 19.57
C ALA A 46 -7.99 -1.01 19.23
N MET A 47 -7.59 -2.06 19.96
CA MET A 47 -6.35 -2.78 19.69
C MET A 47 -6.37 -3.47 18.31
N TRP A 48 -7.49 -4.09 17.95
CA TRP A 48 -7.65 -4.73 16.65
C TRP A 48 -7.63 -3.72 15.50
N LEU A 49 -8.31 -2.58 15.66
CA LEU A 49 -8.28 -1.47 14.71
C LEU A 49 -6.85 -0.94 14.55
N TYR A 50 -6.11 -0.79 15.65
CA TYR A 50 -4.71 -0.36 15.60
C TYR A 50 -3.83 -1.34 14.82
N MET A 51 -3.97 -2.65 15.07
CA MET A 51 -3.21 -3.68 14.34
C MET A 51 -3.53 -3.69 12.84
N VAL A 52 -4.81 -3.57 12.46
CA VAL A 52 -5.21 -3.51 11.04
C VAL A 52 -4.69 -2.25 10.35
N VAL A 53 -4.78 -1.09 11.02
CA VAL A 53 -4.25 0.18 10.50
C VAL A 53 -2.73 0.11 10.37
N LEU A 54 -2.02 -0.41 11.36
CA LEU A 54 -0.56 -0.52 11.35
C LEU A 54 -0.08 -1.50 10.27
N MET A 55 -0.78 -2.62 10.11
CA MET A 55 -0.52 -3.59 9.05
C MET A 55 -0.78 -2.98 7.67
N GLY A 56 -1.93 -2.32 7.49
CA GLY A 56 -2.26 -1.61 6.25
C GLY A 56 -1.25 -0.52 5.91
N LEU A 57 -0.84 0.27 6.90
CA LEU A 57 0.21 1.29 6.76
C LEU A 57 1.56 0.65 6.40
N TYR A 58 1.94 -0.46 7.04
CA TYR A 58 3.17 -1.18 6.72
C TYR A 58 3.17 -1.71 5.29
N TYR A 59 2.08 -2.34 4.84
CA TYR A 59 1.93 -2.78 3.46
C TYR A 59 1.93 -1.61 2.47
N LEU A 60 1.27 -0.50 2.82
CA LEU A 60 1.26 0.71 2.00
C LEU A 60 2.68 1.30 1.88
N LEU A 61 3.42 1.41 2.99
CA LEU A 61 4.80 1.90 3.01
C LEU A 61 5.73 0.96 2.22
N ARG A 62 5.60 -0.37 2.40
CA ARG A 62 6.32 -1.37 1.60
C ARG A 62 6.03 -1.21 0.11
N TRP A 63 4.77 -1.09 -0.26
CA TRP A 63 4.35 -0.91 -1.65
C TRP A 63 4.86 0.42 -2.24
N TYR A 64 4.85 1.48 -1.43
CA TYR A 64 5.35 2.79 -1.85
C TYR A 64 6.87 2.79 -2.00
N GLN A 65 7.61 2.16 -1.09
CA GLN A 65 9.07 1.98 -1.23
C GLN A 65 9.41 1.14 -2.46
N GLU A 66 8.70 0.05 -2.70
CA GLU A 66 8.94 -0.81 -3.87
C GLU A 66 8.65 -0.08 -5.18
N LYS A 67 7.57 0.72 -5.23
CA LYS A 67 7.32 1.64 -6.36
C LYS A 67 8.36 2.74 -6.48
N GLN A 68 8.87 3.28 -5.37
CA GLN A 68 9.91 4.31 -5.40
C GLN A 68 11.26 3.75 -5.87
N VAL A 69 11.63 2.54 -5.48
CA VAL A 69 12.83 1.85 -5.99
C VAL A 69 12.77 1.72 -7.51
N VAL A 70 11.59 1.45 -8.07
CA VAL A 70 11.39 1.45 -9.54
C VAL A 70 11.43 2.86 -10.14
N SER A 71 10.98 3.89 -9.41
CA SER A 71 11.07 5.28 -9.89
C SER A 71 12.50 5.83 -9.89
N HIS A 72 13.31 5.46 -8.89
CA HIS A 72 14.69 5.95 -8.74
C HIS A 72 15.66 5.34 -9.77
N LEU A 73 15.22 4.29 -10.47
CA LEU A 73 15.92 3.74 -11.62
C LEU A 73 15.87 4.70 -12.83
N ARG A 74 14.82 5.50 -12.98
CA ARG A 74 14.70 6.46 -14.11
C ARG A 74 15.78 7.56 -14.06
N ASP A 75 16.23 7.91 -12.86
CA ASP A 75 17.28 8.89 -12.66
C ASP A 75 18.69 8.32 -12.89
N LYS A 76 18.85 7.00 -13.03
CA LYS A 76 20.14 6.37 -13.26
C LYS A 76 20.35 6.03 -14.74
N PHE A 77 21.59 6.20 -15.19
CA PHE A 77 22.00 5.77 -16.52
C PHE A 77 22.60 4.37 -16.45
N VAL A 78 22.17 3.49 -17.36
CA VAL A 78 22.74 2.15 -17.53
C VAL A 78 23.58 2.13 -18.79
N PHE A 79 24.88 1.87 -18.66
CA PHE A 79 25.79 1.74 -19.80
C PHE A 79 25.94 0.27 -20.20
N ILE A 80 25.71 -0.05 -21.47
CA ILE A 80 25.75 -1.41 -22.00
C ILE A 80 26.69 -1.45 -23.19
N THR A 81 27.72 -2.29 -23.15
CA THR A 81 28.63 -2.53 -24.27
C THR A 81 28.16 -3.71 -25.12
N GLY A 82 28.42 -3.67 -26.43
CA GLY A 82 28.08 -4.77 -27.35
C GLY A 82 26.59 -4.82 -27.68
N CYS A 83 25.99 -3.65 -27.95
CA CYS A 83 24.57 -3.53 -28.24
C CYS A 83 24.20 -3.75 -29.72
N ASP A 84 25.15 -4.09 -30.58
CA ASP A 84 24.93 -4.27 -32.02
C ASP A 84 23.94 -5.42 -32.30
N SER A 85 24.08 -6.56 -31.61
CA SER A 85 23.22 -7.73 -31.82
C SER A 85 23.09 -8.61 -30.57
N GLY A 86 22.18 -9.58 -30.61
CA GLY A 86 22.03 -10.60 -29.57
C GLY A 86 21.48 -10.05 -28.23
N PHE A 87 22.07 -10.49 -27.13
CA PHE A 87 21.58 -10.19 -25.77
C PHE A 87 21.66 -8.71 -25.42
N GLY A 88 22.76 -8.03 -25.76
CA GLY A 88 22.94 -6.60 -25.45
C GLY A 88 21.84 -5.74 -26.09
N ASN A 89 21.50 -6.01 -27.35
CA ASN A 89 20.41 -5.34 -28.07
C ASN A 89 19.04 -5.58 -27.39
N GLN A 90 18.71 -6.84 -27.09
CA GLN A 90 17.44 -7.17 -26.42
C GLN A 90 17.35 -6.54 -25.03
N LEU A 91 18.45 -6.56 -24.26
CA LEU A 91 18.52 -5.94 -22.95
C LEU A 91 18.30 -4.43 -23.05
N ALA A 92 18.99 -3.75 -23.97
CA ALA A 92 18.85 -2.31 -24.18
C ALA A 92 17.39 -1.93 -24.51
N ARG A 93 16.73 -2.69 -25.38
CA ARG A 93 15.31 -2.51 -25.71
C ARG A 93 14.37 -2.75 -24.52
N GLN A 94 14.61 -3.80 -23.73
CA GLN A 94 13.79 -4.08 -22.54
C GLN A 94 13.93 -3.00 -21.48
N LEU A 95 15.13 -2.43 -21.31
CA LEU A 95 15.36 -1.34 -20.37
C LEU A 95 14.73 -0.03 -20.85
N ASP A 96 14.82 0.27 -22.15
CA ASP A 96 14.12 1.41 -22.77
C ASP A 96 12.59 1.32 -22.57
N LEU A 97 12.00 0.14 -22.79
CA LEU A 97 10.57 -0.12 -22.53
C LEU A 97 10.17 0.07 -21.06
N ARG A 98 11.09 -0.19 -20.13
CA ARG A 98 10.89 0.07 -18.69
C ARG A 98 11.04 1.56 -18.33
N GLY A 99 11.41 2.40 -19.29
CA GLY A 99 11.57 3.84 -19.11
C GLY A 99 12.89 4.23 -18.44
N LEU A 100 13.90 3.37 -18.52
CA LEU A 100 15.26 3.64 -18.07
C LEU A 100 16.03 4.45 -19.11
N ARG A 101 17.00 5.24 -18.65
CA ARG A 101 17.95 5.91 -19.54
C ARG A 101 19.13 4.97 -19.80
N VAL A 102 19.35 4.61 -21.06
CA VAL A 102 20.35 3.61 -21.45
C VAL A 102 21.34 4.27 -22.40
N LEU A 103 22.63 4.08 -22.12
CA LEU A 103 23.72 4.44 -23.01
C LEU A 103 24.24 3.14 -23.64
N ALA A 104 23.90 2.91 -24.90
CA ALA A 104 24.24 1.71 -25.63
C ALA A 104 25.52 1.92 -26.45
N ALA A 105 26.60 1.24 -26.09
CA ALA A 105 27.84 1.20 -26.85
C ALA A 105 27.76 0.11 -27.92
N CYS A 106 27.87 0.53 -29.17
CA CYS A 106 27.84 -0.28 -30.38
C CYS A 106 29.20 -0.23 -31.08
N LEU A 107 29.65 -1.35 -31.61
CA LEU A 107 30.86 -1.43 -32.42
C LEU A 107 30.59 -0.95 -33.87
N MET A 108 29.39 -1.21 -34.39
CA MET A 108 29.02 -0.91 -35.77
C MET A 108 27.96 0.20 -35.82
N GLU A 109 28.15 1.15 -36.73
CA GLU A 109 27.22 2.28 -36.92
C GLU A 109 25.83 1.82 -37.36
N GLN A 110 25.76 0.81 -38.24
CA GLN A 110 24.50 0.20 -38.66
C GLN A 110 23.73 -0.42 -37.48
N GLY A 111 24.42 -1.05 -36.52
CA GLY A 111 23.81 -1.64 -35.33
C GLY A 111 23.26 -0.57 -34.40
N ALA A 112 24.01 0.52 -34.21
CA ALA A 112 23.57 1.69 -33.45
C ALA A 112 22.32 2.34 -34.06
N GLU A 113 22.31 2.60 -35.36
CA GLU A 113 21.15 3.21 -36.03
C GLU A 113 19.91 2.31 -35.96
N GLN A 114 20.06 1.01 -36.17
CA GLN A 114 18.95 0.05 -36.03
C GLN A 114 18.38 0.06 -34.62
N LEU A 115 19.24 0.05 -33.59
CA LEU A 115 18.80 0.09 -32.21
C LEU A 115 18.11 1.42 -31.88
N ARG A 116 18.66 2.55 -32.34
CA ARG A 116 18.09 3.89 -32.16
C ARG A 116 16.71 4.02 -32.83
N ASN A 117 16.54 3.49 -34.03
CA ASN A 117 15.26 3.50 -34.75
C ASN A 117 14.20 2.60 -34.10
N GLN A 118 14.59 1.62 -33.29
CA GLN A 118 13.69 0.69 -32.60
C GLN A 118 13.40 1.08 -31.14
N THR A 119 14.00 2.14 -30.63
CA THR A 119 13.94 2.56 -29.23
C THR A 119 13.52 4.03 -29.12
N SER A 120 13.19 4.48 -27.90
CA SER A 120 12.80 5.86 -27.65
C SER A 120 14.01 6.79 -27.48
N ASP A 121 13.78 8.11 -27.50
CA ASP A 121 14.83 9.13 -27.31
C ASP A 121 15.59 9.05 -25.97
N ARG A 122 15.14 8.18 -25.05
CA ARG A 122 15.81 7.90 -23.76
C ARG A 122 17.02 6.99 -23.90
N LEU A 123 17.13 6.24 -25.00
CA LEU A 123 18.27 5.41 -25.31
C LEU A 123 19.19 6.16 -26.27
N GLN A 124 20.43 6.40 -25.84
CA GLN A 124 21.45 7.00 -26.70
C GLN A 124 22.46 5.94 -27.11
N THR A 125 22.76 5.90 -28.40
CA THR A 125 23.75 4.98 -28.96
C THR A 125 25.08 5.70 -29.17
N VAL A 126 26.17 5.13 -28.69
CA VAL A 126 27.54 5.64 -28.88
C VAL A 126 28.35 4.60 -29.64
N ILE A 127 29.08 5.03 -30.67
CA ILE A 127 30.02 4.17 -31.37
C ILE A 127 31.28 4.05 -30.52
N LEU A 128 31.54 2.85 -29.99
CA LEU A 128 32.65 2.58 -29.11
C LEU A 128 33.34 1.28 -29.51
N ASP A 129 34.59 1.41 -29.95
CA ASP A 129 35.48 0.28 -30.14
C ASP A 129 36.35 0.10 -28.88
N VAL A 130 36.03 -0.92 -28.08
CA VAL A 130 36.74 -1.25 -26.84
C VAL A 130 38.20 -1.65 -27.06
N THR A 131 38.59 -1.97 -28.30
CA THR A 131 39.99 -2.32 -28.64
C THR A 131 40.87 -1.10 -28.90
N LYS A 132 40.27 0.08 -29.09
CA LYS A 132 40.97 1.33 -29.38
C LYS A 132 40.84 2.30 -28.23
N THR A 133 41.95 2.59 -27.56
CA THR A 133 41.99 3.47 -26.39
C THR A 133 41.51 4.90 -26.71
N GLU A 134 41.70 5.35 -27.95
CA GLU A 134 41.19 6.63 -28.48
C GLU A 134 39.65 6.72 -28.53
N SER A 135 38.96 5.60 -28.79
CA SER A 135 37.49 5.55 -28.81
C SER A 135 36.89 5.64 -27.40
N ILE A 136 37.61 5.14 -26.40
CA ILE A 136 37.21 5.17 -24.98
C ILE A 136 37.24 6.60 -24.42
N VAL A 137 38.24 7.40 -24.81
CA VAL A 137 38.35 8.81 -24.39
C VAL A 137 37.17 9.63 -24.92
N GLY A 138 36.77 9.42 -26.18
CA GLY A 138 35.59 10.07 -26.77
C GLY A 138 34.28 9.70 -26.06
N ALA A 139 34.09 8.42 -25.73
CA ALA A 139 32.87 7.95 -25.06
C ALA A 139 32.73 8.42 -23.60
N THR A 140 33.81 8.86 -22.95
CA THR A 140 33.78 9.38 -21.57
C THR A 140 33.27 10.84 -21.51
N SER A 141 33.18 11.53 -22.66
CA SER A 141 32.79 12.95 -22.75
C SER A 141 31.32 13.20 -23.11
N VAL A 142 30.49 12.14 -23.13
CA VAL A 142 29.05 12.18 -23.48
C VAL A 142 28.18 12.41 -22.24
#